data_AF-A0A6B3WEF0-F1
#
_entry.id   AF-A0A6B3WEF0-F1
#
_cell.length_a   1.000
_cell.length_b   1.000
_cell.length_c   1.000
_cell.angle_alpha   90.00
_cell.angle_beta   90.00
_cell.angle_gamma   90.00
#
_symmetry.space_group_name_H-M   'P 1'
#
loop_
_entity.id
_entity.type
_entity.pdbx_description
1 polymer ?
#
loop_
_entity_poly.entity_id
_entity_poly.type
_entity_poly.pdbx_seq_one_letter_code
_entity_poly.pdbx_strand_id
1 'polypeptide(L)'
;MSKYSNRRRSHIHIIKQYNSETNEYTGTRLVVFIKGKKKYIQDTDNFIVHKYQNPKDKKPNTSTWNIVNSNIEKLIKKEMINFSEDRKLKMYHILYESIELNLKDYCLQVLKEENIDPSKVEIKL
;
A
#
# COMPACT_ATOMS: atom_id res chain seq x y z
N MET A 1 -0.12 23.21 -13.99
CA MET A 1 0.39 22.35 -12.89
C MET A 1 0.12 20.88 -13.19
N SER A 2 1.10 20.16 -13.75
CA SER A 2 1.07 18.69 -13.93
C SER A 2 2.17 18.06 -13.06
N LYS A 3 2.23 18.41 -11.76
CA LYS A 3 3.38 18.01 -10.93
C LYS A 3 3.37 16.51 -10.57
N TYR A 4 2.22 15.84 -10.69
CA TYR A 4 2.09 14.41 -10.44
C TYR A 4 1.47 13.72 -11.64
N SER A 5 2.30 13.38 -12.63
CA SER A 5 1.89 12.47 -13.70
C SER A 5 1.39 11.16 -13.08
N ASN A 6 0.19 10.70 -13.49
CA ASN A 6 -0.39 9.36 -13.20
C ASN A 6 0.45 8.19 -13.76
N ARG A 7 1.68 8.44 -14.21
CA ARG A 7 2.64 7.39 -14.60
C ARG A 7 2.83 6.45 -13.43
N ARG A 8 2.52 5.18 -13.65
CA ARG A 8 2.74 4.09 -12.70
C ARG A 8 4.25 3.99 -12.39
N ARG A 9 4.65 4.38 -11.19
CA ARG A 9 6.04 4.31 -10.68
C ARG A 9 6.27 3.00 -9.94
N SER A 10 7.54 2.67 -9.74
CA SER A 10 7.90 1.68 -8.74
C SER A 10 7.47 2.18 -7.36
N HIS A 11 6.84 1.34 -6.55
CA HIS A 11 6.25 1.75 -5.28
C HIS A 11 6.14 0.57 -4.31
N ILE A 12 6.04 0.92 -3.03
CA ILE A 12 5.69 0.00 -1.95
C ILE A 12 4.24 0.26 -1.58
N HIS A 13 3.44 -0.79 -1.54
CA HIS A 13 2.04 -0.75 -1.15
C HIS A 13 1.82 -1.71 0.01
N ILE A 14 1.46 -1.14 1.16
CA ILE A 14 1.15 -1.85 2.40
C ILE A 14 -0.36 -1.89 2.56
N ILE A 15 -0.89 -3.05 2.96
CA ILE A 15 -2.30 -3.25 3.23
C ILE A 15 -2.42 -3.84 4.62
N LYS A 16 -2.80 -3.01 5.60
CA LYS A 16 -3.09 -3.46 6.97
C LYS A 16 -4.56 -3.85 7.04
N GLN A 17 -4.84 -5.11 7.38
CA GLN A 17 -6.19 -5.68 7.38
C GLN A 17 -6.70 -5.86 8.81
N TYR A 18 -7.95 -5.50 9.02
CA TYR A 18 -8.64 -5.58 10.29
C TYR A 18 -10.01 -6.21 10.10
N ASN A 19 -10.52 -6.88 11.14
CA ASN A 19 -11.92 -7.23 11.23
C ASN A 19 -12.74 -5.92 11.34
N SER A 20 -13.77 -5.77 10.50
CA SER A 20 -14.56 -4.52 10.45
C SER A 20 -15.42 -4.29 11.69
N GLU A 21 -15.85 -5.34 12.38
CA GLU A 21 -16.70 -5.26 13.57
C GLU A 21 -15.87 -4.99 14.82
N THR A 22 -14.77 -5.73 15.00
CA THR A 22 -13.95 -5.65 16.21
C THR A 22 -12.78 -4.66 16.09
N ASN A 23 -12.44 -4.20 14.88
CA ASN A 23 -11.20 -3.48 14.56
C ASN A 23 -9.93 -4.24 14.97
N GLU A 24 -10.01 -5.55 15.18
CA GLU A 24 -8.84 -6.36 15.49
C GLU A 24 -7.98 -6.55 14.25
N TYR A 25 -6.67 -6.40 14.42
CA TYR A 25 -5.69 -6.64 13.37
C TYR A 25 -5.67 -8.12 12.99
N THR A 26 -5.67 -8.39 11.68
CA THR A 26 -5.66 -9.77 11.14
C THR A 26 -4.35 -10.08 10.42
N GLY A 27 -3.82 -9.14 9.65
CA GLY A 27 -2.55 -9.32 8.97
C GLY A 27 -2.19 -8.16 8.07
N THR A 28 -0.98 -8.23 7.50
CA THR A 28 -0.47 -7.23 6.58
C THR A 28 -0.05 -7.89 5.28
N ARG A 29 -0.48 -7.31 4.16
CA ARG A 29 0.05 -7.62 2.83
C ARG A 29 0.99 -6.51 2.40
N LEU A 30 2.23 -6.88 2.11
CA LEU A 30 3.21 -6.02 1.47
C LEU A 30 3.28 -6.32 -0.03
N VAL A 31 3.22 -5.27 -0.82
CA VAL A 31 3.33 -5.31 -2.27
C VAL A 31 4.46 -4.41 -2.70
N VAL A 32 5.46 -4.97 -3.37
CA VAL A 32 6.52 -4.19 -4.01
C VAL A 32 6.32 -4.28 -5.52
N PHE A 33 5.91 -3.16 -6.11
CA PHE A 33 5.79 -3.06 -7.56
C PHE A 33 7.04 -2.40 -8.13
N ILE A 34 7.76 -3.11 -9.00
CA ILE A 34 8.90 -2.54 -9.73
C ILE A 34 8.50 -2.29 -11.18
N LYS A 35 8.51 -1.03 -11.61
CA LYS A 35 8.15 -0.63 -12.97
C LYS A 35 9.05 -1.35 -13.98
N GLY A 36 8.43 -1.97 -15.00
CA GLY A 36 9.15 -2.73 -16.04
C GLY A 36 9.67 -4.09 -15.59
N LYS A 37 9.42 -4.50 -14.34
CA LYS A 37 9.77 -5.82 -13.80
C LYS A 37 8.53 -6.47 -13.15
N LYS A 38 8.77 -7.49 -12.33
CA LYS A 38 7.75 -8.24 -11.59
C LYS A 38 7.27 -7.49 -10.34
N LYS A 39 6.05 -7.85 -9.92
CA LYS A 39 5.45 -7.48 -8.65
C LYS A 39 5.80 -8.55 -7.62
N TYR A 40 6.23 -8.14 -6.44
CA TYR A 40 6.38 -9.02 -5.28
C TYR A 40 5.21 -8.79 -4.34
N ILE A 41 4.65 -9.87 -3.81
CA ILE A 41 3.57 -9.84 -2.84
C ILE A 41 3.99 -10.78 -1.73
N GLN A 42 3.88 -10.30 -0.50
CA GLN A 42 4.10 -11.10 0.67
C GLN A 42 3.05 -10.77 1.71
N ASP A 43 2.51 -11.81 2.31
CA ASP A 43 1.55 -11.71 3.39
C ASP A 43 2.25 -12.07 4.70
N THR A 44 1.87 -11.37 5.76
CA THR A 44 2.37 -11.57 7.11
C THR A 44 1.18 -11.74 8.05
N ASP A 45 1.40 -12.53 9.11
CA ASP A 45 0.38 -12.93 10.09
C ASP A 45 -0.82 -13.61 9.39
N ASN A 46 -2.06 -13.37 9.82
CA ASN A 46 -3.25 -14.05 9.31
C ASN A 46 -3.97 -13.22 8.23
N PHE A 47 -3.23 -12.66 7.26
CA PHE A 47 -3.84 -11.89 6.18
C PHE A 47 -4.80 -12.76 5.34
N ILE A 48 -6.08 -12.39 5.30
CA ILE A 48 -7.13 -13.11 4.59
C ILE A 48 -7.27 -12.57 3.17
N VAL A 49 -7.03 -13.43 2.17
CA VAL A 49 -7.24 -13.09 0.77
C VAL A 49 -8.72 -13.05 0.44
N HIS A 50 -9.20 -11.91 -0.06
CA HIS A 50 -10.60 -11.70 -0.42
C HIS A 50 -10.70 -10.84 -1.69
N LYS A 51 -11.89 -10.82 -2.29
CA LYS A 51 -12.20 -9.93 -3.41
C LYS A 51 -12.57 -8.54 -2.89
N TYR A 52 -12.00 -7.53 -3.52
CA TYR A 52 -12.32 -6.13 -3.22
C TYR A 52 -13.67 -5.77 -3.79
N GLN A 53 -14.46 -5.02 -3.04
CA GLN A 53 -15.59 -4.30 -3.61
C GLN A 53 -15.05 -3.15 -4.45
N ASN A 54 -15.18 -3.22 -5.78
CA ASN A 54 -15.03 -2.03 -6.62
C ASN A 54 -16.36 -1.26 -6.56
N PRO A 55 -16.39 -0.01 -6.03
CA PRO A 55 -17.61 0.76 -6.01
C PRO A 55 -18.10 1.00 -7.43
N LYS A 56 -19.33 0.57 -7.74
CA LYS A 56 -19.96 0.81 -9.06
C LYS A 56 -20.13 2.31 -9.34
N ASP A 57 -20.25 3.11 -8.28
CA ASP A 57 -20.40 4.57 -8.34
C ASP A 57 -19.07 5.32 -8.42
N LYS A 58 -17.94 4.62 -8.56
CA LYS A 58 -16.64 5.27 -8.68
C LYS A 58 -16.62 6.11 -9.95
N LYS A 59 -16.62 7.43 -9.79
CA LYS A 59 -16.48 8.37 -10.90
C LYS A 59 -15.20 8.04 -11.68
N PRO A 60 -15.28 7.83 -13.00
CA PRO A 60 -14.10 7.69 -13.82
C PRO A 60 -13.24 8.94 -13.64
N ASN A 61 -11.93 8.76 -13.45
CA ASN A 61 -10.92 9.80 -13.21
C ASN A 61 -10.77 10.35 -11.79
N THR A 62 -11.52 9.87 -10.79
CA THR A 62 -11.26 10.23 -9.39
C THR A 62 -10.48 9.12 -8.67
N SER A 63 -9.24 9.44 -8.26
CA SER A 63 -8.47 8.56 -7.38
C SER A 63 -9.10 8.59 -5.99
N THR A 64 -9.29 7.41 -5.38
CA THR A 64 -9.69 7.27 -3.97
C THR A 64 -8.52 7.44 -3.01
N TRP A 65 -7.31 7.60 -3.54
CA TRP A 65 -6.10 7.85 -2.77
C TRP A 65 -6.00 9.31 -2.37
N ASN A 66 -5.80 9.53 -1.08
CA ASN A 66 -5.46 10.84 -0.53
C ASN A 66 -3.94 10.92 -0.41
N ILE A 67 -3.34 11.98 -0.95
CA ILE A 67 -1.93 12.30 -0.69
C ILE A 67 -1.84 12.83 0.73
N VAL A 68 -0.98 12.24 1.54
CA VAL A 68 -0.74 12.64 2.93
C VAL A 68 0.74 12.97 3.12
N ASN A 69 1.06 13.70 4.18
CA ASN A 69 2.45 14.01 4.50
C ASN A 69 3.21 12.73 4.85
N SER A 70 4.41 12.59 4.28
CA SER A 70 5.37 11.54 4.61
C SER A 70 6.39 12.11 5.59
N ASN A 71 6.72 11.37 6.65
CA ASN A 71 7.85 11.71 7.51
C ASN A 71 9.21 11.40 6.85
N ILE A 72 9.20 10.65 5.75
CA ILE A 72 10.38 10.34 4.96
C ILE A 72 10.49 11.34 3.82
N GLU A 73 11.61 12.08 3.80
CA GLU A 73 11.91 13.09 2.78
C GLU A 73 11.87 12.48 1.37
N LYS A 74 11.39 13.26 0.38
CA LYS A 74 11.32 12.86 -1.05
C LYS A 74 10.42 11.65 -1.34
N LEU A 75 9.64 11.17 -0.36
CA LEU A 75 8.58 10.20 -0.59
C LEU A 75 7.21 10.87 -0.65
N ILE A 76 6.41 10.38 -1.60
CA ILE A 76 4.98 10.68 -1.70
C ILE A 76 4.26 9.54 -1.00
N LYS A 77 3.58 9.84 0.10
CA LYS A 77 2.68 8.92 0.81
C LYS A 77 1.25 9.11 0.32
N LYS A 78 0.56 8.01 0.06
CA LYS A 78 -0.86 8.00 -0.30
C LYS A 78 -1.60 6.99 0.54
N GLU A 79 -2.79 7.34 0.97
CA GLU A 79 -3.62 6.47 1.80
C GLU A 79 -5.03 6.32 1.24
N MET A 80 -5.62 5.16 1.43
CA MET A 80 -7.04 4.92 1.20
C MET A 80 -7.55 3.77 2.07
N ILE A 81 -8.86 3.72 2.28
CA ILE A 81 -9.53 2.65 3.02
C ILE A 81 -10.45 1.90 2.06
N ASN A 82 -10.39 0.57 2.10
CA ASN A 82 -11.31 -0.32 1.40
C ASN A 82 -11.97 -1.28 2.38
N PHE A 83 -13.04 -1.91 1.91
CA PHE A 83 -13.69 -3.01 2.60
C PHE A 83 -13.75 -4.24 1.67
N SER A 84 -13.79 -5.43 2.26
CA SER A 84 -14.13 -6.64 1.53
C SER A 84 -15.56 -6.56 0.98
N GLU A 85 -15.86 -7.38 -0.01
CA GLU A 85 -17.20 -7.43 -0.62
C GLU A 85 -18.31 -7.75 0.39
N ASP A 86 -18.04 -8.64 1.36
CA ASP A 86 -18.94 -8.98 2.47
C ASP A 86 -18.86 -7.99 3.65
N ARG A 87 -18.05 -6.93 3.53
CA ARG A 87 -17.76 -5.90 4.54
C ARG A 87 -17.18 -6.39 5.85
N LYS A 88 -16.82 -7.67 5.98
CA LYS A 88 -16.23 -8.23 7.21
C LYS A 88 -14.79 -7.78 7.46
N LEU A 89 -14.09 -7.36 6.42
CA LEU A 89 -12.71 -6.91 6.51
C LEU A 89 -12.59 -5.46 6.08
N LYS A 90 -11.82 -4.70 6.85
CA LYS A 90 -11.44 -3.31 6.61
C LYS A 90 -9.96 -3.27 6.31
N MET A 91 -9.57 -2.62 5.22
CA MET A 91 -8.19 -2.55 4.77
C MET A 91 -7.73 -1.11 4.66
N TYR A 92 -6.65 -0.82 5.37
CA TYR A 92 -5.92 0.44 5.25
C TYR A 92 -4.79 0.24 4.26
N HIS A 93 -4.93 0.88 3.10
CA HIS A 93 -3.94 0.86 2.05
C HIS A 93 -3.04 2.08 2.18
N ILE A 94 -1.73 1.84 2.19
CA ILE A 94 -0.71 2.86 2.30
C ILE A 94 0.29 2.64 1.17
N LEU A 95 0.50 3.65 0.33
CA LEU A 95 1.39 3.58 -0.82
C LEU A 95 2.48 4.63 -0.68
N TYR A 96 3.73 4.19 -0.82
CA TYR A 96 4.92 5.02 -0.88
C TYR A 96 5.53 4.95 -2.27
N GLU A 97 5.71 6.10 -2.90
CA GLU A 97 6.44 6.23 -4.16
C GLU A 97 7.39 7.42 -4.12
N SER A 98 8.40 7.42 -4.98
CA SER A 98 9.29 8.57 -5.15
C SER A 98 9.49 8.88 -6.63
N ILE A 99 9.72 10.15 -6.93
CA ILE A 99 10.18 10.61 -8.25
C ILE A 99 11.72 10.56 -8.30
N GLU A 100 12.39 10.70 -7.15
CA GLU A 100 13.82 10.92 -7.03
C GLU A 100 14.58 9.67 -6.58
N LEU A 101 13.98 8.87 -5.69
CA LEU A 101 14.62 7.71 -5.06
C LEU A 101 14.22 6.39 -5.73
N ASN A 102 15.14 5.42 -5.75
CA ASN A 102 14.82 4.04 -6.12
C ASN A 102 14.26 3.28 -4.93
N LEU A 103 13.52 2.20 -5.20
CA LEU A 103 12.93 1.35 -4.14
C LEU A 103 13.94 0.88 -3.10
N LYS A 104 15.16 0.51 -3.52
CA LYS A 104 16.23 0.06 -2.62
C LYS A 104 16.58 1.11 -1.57
N ASP A 105 16.52 2.39 -1.95
CA ASP A 105 16.99 3.50 -1.14
C ASP A 105 16.02 3.80 0.03
N TYR A 106 14.73 3.48 -0.15
CA TYR A 106 13.69 3.81 0.82
C TYR A 106 12.91 2.62 1.39
N CYS A 107 13.14 1.39 0.92
CA CYS A 107 12.37 0.24 1.39
C CYS A 107 12.45 0.02 2.90
N LEU A 108 13.66 0.00 3.46
CA LEU A 108 13.85 -0.20 4.90
C LEU A 108 13.25 0.95 5.73
N GLN A 109 13.31 2.18 5.21
CA GLN A 109 12.72 3.35 5.87
C GLN A 109 11.19 3.22 5.93
N VAL A 110 10.56 2.80 4.84
CA VAL A 110 9.11 2.55 4.77
C VAL A 110 8.69 1.42 5.71
N LEU A 111 9.44 0.31 5.77
CA LEU A 111 9.14 -0.78 6.70
C LEU A 111 9.22 -0.32 8.15
N LYS A 112 10.26 0.45 8.50
CA LYS A 112 10.42 1.04 9.84
C LYS A 112 9.27 2.00 10.18
N GLU A 113 8.94 2.92 9.28
CA GLU A 113 7.86 3.91 9.45
C GLU A 113 6.51 3.23 9.73
N GLU A 114 6.24 2.12 9.04
CA GLU A 114 4.97 1.40 9.15
C GLU A 114 4.97 0.29 10.21
N ASN A 115 6.04 0.21 11.03
CA ASN A 115 6.26 -0.80 12.07
C ASN A 115 6.20 -2.24 11.56
N ILE A 116 6.77 -2.48 10.38
CA ILE A 116 6.89 -3.81 9.78
C ILE A 116 8.31 -4.33 10.02
N ASP A 117 8.42 -5.50 10.65
CA ASP A 117 9.69 -6.17 10.88
C ASP A 117 10.35 -6.56 9.54
N PRO A 118 11.51 -5.98 9.18
CA PRO A 118 12.18 -6.31 7.93
C PRO A 118 12.61 -7.78 7.82
N SER A 119 12.84 -8.47 8.93
CA SER A 119 13.20 -9.89 8.94
C SER A 119 12.06 -10.79 8.47
N LYS A 120 10.82 -10.33 8.63
CA LYS A 120 9.62 -11.01 8.13
C LYS A 120 9.39 -10.78 6.64
N VAL A 121 10.23 -10.02 5.94
CA VAL A 121 9.98 -9.63 4.55
C VAL A 121 11.13 -10.04 3.63
N GLU A 122 10.84 -10.92 2.67
CA GLU A 122 11.77 -11.37 1.65
C GLU A 122 11.57 -10.60 0.34
N ILE A 123 12.15 -9.41 0.22
CA ILE A 123 12.13 -8.65 -1.04
C ILE A 123 13.47 -8.77 -1.75
N LYS A 124 13.45 -9.34 -2.95
CA LYS A 124 14.59 -9.28 -3.89
C LYS A 124 14.48 -8.02 -4.75
N LEU A 125 14.96 -6.89 -4.20
CA LEU A 125 15.02 -5.60 -4.92
C LEU A 125 16.18 -5.56 -5.92
#